data_AF-L9VRN8-F1
#
_entry.id   AF-L9VRN8-F1
#
_cell.length_a   1.000
_cell.length_b   1.000
_cell.length_c   1.000
_cell.angle_alpha   90.00
_cell.angle_beta   90.00
_cell.angle_gamma   90.00
#
_symmetry.space_group_name_H-M   'P 1'
#
loop_
_entity.id
_entity.type
_entity.pdbx_description
1 polymer ?
#
loop_
_entity_poly.entity_id
_entity_poly.type
_entity_poly.pdbx_seq_one_letter_code
_entity_poly.pdbx_strand_id
1 'polypeptide(L)'
;MSGNADRDESGQFESTFDDEEVLAYFADGRPFHTAQEVADRFGVDRSTAYRRLSDLAAAGALEKVTLGSRTVVWWYPTETAGEHTETEADDPLFTAPAFAVDESVDEDDIDDVLYGELEE
;
A
#
# COMPACT_ATOMS: atom_id res chain seq x y z
N MET A 1 41.69 -3.01 -16.23
CA MET A 1 40.81 -1.95 -16.74
C MET A 1 39.58 -1.96 -15.85
N SER A 2 39.46 -1.00 -14.93
CA SER A 2 38.26 -0.86 -14.09
C SER A 2 37.40 0.22 -14.71
N GLY A 3 36.21 -0.15 -15.16
CA GLY A 3 35.21 0.77 -15.71
C GLY A 3 34.72 1.71 -14.60
N ASN A 4 34.76 3.00 -14.90
CA ASN A 4 34.09 4.04 -14.13
C ASN A 4 32.59 3.73 -14.09
N ALA A 5 32.06 3.38 -12.92
CA ALA A 5 30.68 3.71 -12.61
C ALA A 5 30.66 5.23 -12.38
N ASP A 6 29.78 5.91 -13.08
CA ASP A 6 29.64 7.35 -13.06
C ASP A 6 29.21 7.76 -11.62
N ARG A 7 29.50 8.98 -11.20
CA ARG A 7 29.42 9.38 -9.78
C ARG A 7 28.61 10.66 -9.69
N ASP A 8 27.52 10.60 -8.93
CA ASP A 8 26.76 11.78 -8.58
C ASP A 8 27.56 12.71 -7.63
N GLU A 9 27.28 14.01 -7.71
CA GLU A 9 27.95 15.12 -7.03
C GLU A 9 27.94 15.04 -5.48
N SER A 10 27.19 14.09 -4.93
CA SER A 10 27.08 13.80 -3.50
C SER A 10 28.02 12.68 -2.99
N GLY A 11 28.80 12.04 -3.86
CA GLY A 11 29.74 10.98 -3.46
C GLY A 11 29.05 9.68 -3.01
N GLN A 12 27.74 9.55 -3.22
CA GLN A 12 27.06 8.28 -3.12
C GLN A 12 27.32 7.49 -4.41
N PHE A 13 27.68 6.22 -4.30
CA PHE A 13 27.75 5.32 -5.44
C PHE A 13 26.44 5.40 -6.22
N GLU A 14 26.53 5.61 -7.54
CA GLU A 14 25.40 5.53 -8.46
C GLU A 14 24.55 4.31 -8.09
N SER A 15 23.38 4.56 -7.51
CA SER A 15 22.41 3.51 -7.27
C SER A 15 22.10 2.93 -8.63
N THR A 16 22.44 1.66 -8.84
CA THR A 16 22.31 0.96 -10.14
C THR A 16 20.87 1.01 -10.69
N PHE A 17 19.89 1.38 -9.87
CA PHE A 17 18.50 1.68 -10.21
C PHE A 17 17.88 2.49 -9.05
N ASP A 18 16.89 3.32 -9.38
CA ASP A 18 16.32 4.33 -8.49
C ASP A 18 15.29 3.72 -7.51
N ASP A 19 15.29 4.19 -6.26
CA ASP A 19 14.37 3.67 -5.23
C ASP A 19 12.92 4.07 -5.50
N GLU A 20 12.69 5.27 -6.03
CA GLU A 20 11.36 5.74 -6.36
C GLU A 20 10.79 4.94 -7.54
N GLU A 21 11.63 4.55 -8.51
CA GLU A 21 11.23 3.68 -9.61
C GLU A 21 10.89 2.26 -9.12
N VAL A 22 11.67 1.71 -8.18
CA VAL A 22 11.34 0.44 -7.52
C VAL A 22 10.00 0.56 -6.81
N LEU A 23 9.80 1.58 -5.99
CA LEU A 23 8.54 1.79 -5.28
C LEU A 23 7.37 1.95 -6.26
N ALA A 24 7.51 2.74 -7.32
CA ALA A 24 6.49 2.91 -8.34
C ALA A 24 6.07 1.57 -8.99
N TYR A 25 7.02 0.65 -9.18
CA TYR A 25 6.72 -0.69 -9.69
C TYR A 25 5.85 -1.53 -8.73
N PHE A 26 6.00 -1.38 -7.42
CA PHE A 26 5.09 -2.04 -6.45
C PHE A 26 3.70 -1.39 -6.41
N ALA A 27 3.57 -0.14 -6.85
CA ALA A 27 2.30 0.60 -6.85
C ALA A 27 1.47 0.31 -8.12
N ASP A 28 2.15 0.15 -9.26
CA ASP A 28 1.52 -0.16 -10.55
C ASP A 28 1.46 -1.69 -10.75
N GLY A 29 0.41 -2.33 -10.22
CA GLY A 29 0.09 -3.73 -10.52
C GLY A 29 -0.12 -4.62 -9.31
N ARG A 30 0.72 -5.65 -9.15
CA ARG A 30 0.57 -6.63 -8.05
C ARG A 30 1.19 -6.08 -6.77
N PRO A 31 0.55 -6.20 -5.60
CA PRO A 31 1.00 -5.54 -4.37
C PRO A 31 2.27 -6.15 -3.76
N PHE A 32 2.73 -7.30 -4.28
CA PHE A 32 3.93 -7.97 -3.79
C PHE A 32 4.79 -8.47 -4.94
N HIS A 33 6.11 -8.42 -4.73
CA HIS A 33 7.10 -8.94 -5.66
C HIS A 33 8.24 -9.64 -4.93
N THR A 34 8.89 -10.56 -5.63
CA THR A 34 10.13 -11.20 -5.20
C THR A 34 11.35 -10.42 -5.69
N ALA A 35 12.49 -10.59 -5.02
CA ALA A 35 13.77 -10.05 -5.48
C ALA A 35 14.17 -10.53 -6.88
N GLN A 36 13.66 -11.69 -7.33
CA GLN A 36 13.88 -12.18 -8.68
C GLN A 36 13.07 -11.35 -9.70
N GLU A 37 11.78 -11.11 -9.44
CA GLU A 37 10.95 -10.28 -10.33
C GLU A 37 11.48 -8.85 -10.46
N VAL A 38 11.96 -8.26 -9.36
CA VAL A 38 12.61 -6.95 -9.38
C VAL A 38 13.91 -7.01 -10.19
N ALA A 39 14.75 -8.02 -9.96
CA ALA A 39 15.97 -8.21 -10.75
C ALA A 39 15.71 -8.31 -12.26
N ASP A 40 14.71 -9.11 -12.66
CA ASP A 40 14.32 -9.26 -14.05
C ASP A 40 13.75 -7.96 -14.65
N ARG A 41 13.01 -7.17 -13.85
CA ARG A 41 12.43 -5.88 -14.29
C ARG A 41 13.51 -4.82 -14.55
N PHE A 42 14.48 -4.71 -13.65
CA PHE A 42 15.52 -3.67 -13.69
C PHE A 42 16.82 -4.13 -14.38
N GLY A 43 16.87 -5.37 -14.86
CA GLY A 43 18.02 -5.91 -15.59
C GLY A 43 19.27 -6.10 -14.72
N VAL A 44 19.09 -6.46 -13.46
CA VAL A 44 20.17 -6.55 -12.46
C VAL A 44 20.28 -7.93 -11.84
N ASP A 45 21.39 -8.20 -11.15
CA ASP A 45 21.53 -9.43 -10.39
C ASP A 45 20.53 -9.50 -9.23
N ARG A 46 19.99 -10.70 -9.00
CA ARG A 46 19.10 -11.01 -7.87
C ARG A 46 19.67 -10.58 -6.52
N SER A 47 20.99 -10.74 -6.31
CA SER A 47 21.65 -10.34 -5.06
C SER A 47 21.67 -8.83 -4.87
N THR A 48 21.78 -8.07 -5.95
CA THR A 48 21.72 -6.60 -5.94
C THR A 48 20.30 -6.12 -5.65
N ALA A 49 19.30 -6.67 -6.34
CA ALA A 49 17.89 -6.40 -6.04
C ALA A 49 17.54 -6.76 -4.59
N TYR A 50 17.97 -7.93 -4.12
CA TYR A 50 17.72 -8.37 -2.73
C TYR A 50 18.34 -7.43 -1.69
N ARG A 51 19.59 -6.99 -1.91
CA ARG A 51 20.26 -6.04 -1.02
C ARG A 51 19.44 -4.75 -0.95
N ARG A 52 19.06 -4.21 -2.11
CA ARG A 52 18.31 -2.96 -2.21
C ARG A 52 16.92 -3.04 -1.56
N LEU A 53 16.17 -4.10 -1.83
CA LEU A 53 14.88 -4.34 -1.18
C LEU A 53 15.01 -4.53 0.33
N SER A 54 16.14 -5.08 0.80
CA SER A 54 16.42 -5.19 2.23
C SER A 54 16.74 -3.82 2.85
N ASP A 55 17.44 -2.94 2.13
CA ASP A 55 17.69 -1.56 2.56
C ASP A 55 16.37 -0.76 2.63
N LEU A 56 15.50 -0.87 1.62
CA LEU A 56 14.15 -0.27 1.62
C LEU A 56 13.28 -0.78 2.76
N ALA A 57 13.38 -2.08 3.08
CA ALA A 57 12.68 -2.65 4.21
C ALA A 57 13.24 -2.17 5.56
N ALA A 58 14.55 -1.99 5.67
CA ALA A 58 15.18 -1.40 6.85
C ALA A 58 14.81 0.07 7.04
N ALA A 59 14.56 0.80 5.96
CA ALA A 59 14.06 2.17 5.97
C ALA A 59 12.53 2.28 6.23
N GLY A 60 11.82 1.15 6.29
CA GLY A 60 10.37 1.11 6.50
C GLY A 60 9.53 1.43 5.25
N ALA A 61 10.15 1.53 4.07
CA ALA A 61 9.42 1.78 2.81
C ALA A 61 8.74 0.52 2.26
N LEU A 62 9.27 -0.66 2.60
CA LEU A 62 8.71 -1.96 2.23
C LEU A 62 8.69 -2.89 3.43
N GLU A 63 7.80 -3.87 3.43
CA GLU A 63 7.82 -4.97 4.38
C GLU A 63 8.38 -6.22 3.73
N LYS A 64 9.24 -6.95 4.45
CA LYS A 64 9.85 -8.20 3.99
C LYS A 64 9.17 -9.38 4.67
N VAL A 65 8.56 -10.27 3.89
CA VAL A 65 7.91 -11.47 4.41
C VAL A 65 8.48 -12.74 3.81
N THR A 66 8.76 -13.70 4.69
CA THR A 66 9.23 -15.04 4.30
C THR A 66 8.04 -16.00 4.26
N LEU A 67 7.72 -16.48 3.07
CA LEU A 67 6.67 -17.47 2.82
C LEU A 67 7.31 -18.88 2.75
N GLY A 68 6.98 -19.73 3.72
CA GLY A 68 7.49 -21.08 3.80
C GLY A 68 9.00 -21.14 4.04
N SER A 69 9.69 -22.11 3.44
CA SER A 69 11.09 -22.40 3.76
C SER A 69 12.11 -21.53 3.02
N ARG A 70 11.78 -20.94 1.85
CA ARG A 70 12.75 -20.25 0.99
C ARG A 70 12.21 -19.06 0.19
N THR A 71 10.89 -18.86 0.16
CA THR A 71 10.32 -17.78 -0.63
C THR A 71 10.30 -16.51 0.20
N VAL A 72 10.81 -15.42 -0.35
CA VAL A 72 10.75 -14.11 0.28
C VAL A 72 10.05 -13.18 -0.69
N VAL A 73 9.08 -12.44 -0.18
CA VAL A 73 8.30 -11.43 -0.89
C VAL A 73 8.42 -10.11 -0.17
N TRP A 74 8.26 -9.04 -0.94
CA TRP A 74 8.24 -7.67 -0.44
C TRP A 74 6.93 -7.04 -0.86
N TRP A 75 6.40 -6.13 -0.04
CA TRP A 75 5.19 -5.37 -0.34
C TRP A 75 5.21 -4.03 0.40
N TYR A 76 4.31 -3.11 0.02
CA TYR A 76 4.11 -1.88 0.77
C TYR A 76 3.57 -2.16 2.17
N PRO A 77 4.13 -1.56 3.22
CA PRO A 77 3.50 -1.61 4.53
C PRO A 77 2.12 -0.96 4.40
N THR A 78 1.07 -1.77 4.33
CA THR A 78 -0.28 -1.26 4.52
C THR A 78 -0.33 -0.78 5.96
N GLU A 79 -0.64 0.48 6.16
CA GLU A 79 -0.99 1.03 7.47
C GLU A 79 -2.23 0.28 7.97
N THR A 80 -2.06 -0.94 8.50
CA THR A 80 -3.09 -1.60 9.33
C THR A 80 -2.93 -1.18 10.79
N ALA A 81 -1.93 -0.35 11.09
CA ALA A 81 -2.15 0.67 12.09
C ALA A 81 -2.99 1.72 11.41
N GLY A 82 -4.32 1.63 11.55
CA GLY A 82 -5.09 2.86 11.51
C GLY A 82 -4.37 3.81 12.46
N GLU A 83 -3.67 4.80 11.91
CA GLU A 83 -3.81 6.13 12.47
C GLU A 83 -5.31 6.35 12.47
N HIS A 84 -5.92 5.99 13.61
CA HIS A 84 -6.99 6.76 14.17
C HIS A 84 -6.41 8.19 14.18
N THR A 85 -6.46 8.89 13.04
CA THR A 85 -6.78 10.32 13.08
C THR A 85 -8.01 10.30 13.93
N GLU A 86 -7.83 10.69 15.18
CA GLU A 86 -8.89 10.87 16.15
C GLU A 86 -10.03 11.47 15.35
N THR A 87 -11.13 10.72 15.19
CA THR A 87 -12.36 11.24 14.60
C THR A 87 -12.50 12.62 15.17
N GLU A 88 -12.32 13.67 14.34
CA GLU A 88 -12.37 15.03 14.84
C GLU A 88 -13.69 15.08 15.58
N ALA A 89 -13.66 15.33 16.89
CA ALA A 89 -14.86 15.20 17.73
C ALA A 89 -15.99 16.15 17.28
N ASP A 90 -15.65 17.08 16.37
CA ASP A 90 -16.48 18.07 15.69
C ASP A 90 -16.69 17.78 14.19
N ASP A 91 -16.49 16.54 13.72
CA ASP A 91 -16.78 16.19 12.32
C ASP A 91 -18.28 16.45 12.04
N PRO A 92 -18.60 17.35 11.10
CA PRO A 92 -19.98 17.77 10.82
C PRO A 92 -20.85 16.62 10.29
N LEU A 93 -20.26 15.52 9.81
CA LEU A 93 -20.95 14.30 9.44
C LEU A 93 -21.54 13.61 10.68
N PHE A 94 -20.86 13.64 11.82
CA PHE A 94 -21.26 12.96 13.07
C PHE A 94 -21.93 13.91 14.09
N THR A 95 -21.70 15.23 14.01
CA THR A 95 -22.42 16.26 14.79
C THR A 95 -23.75 16.66 14.15
N ALA A 96 -24.04 16.19 12.93
CA ALA A 96 -25.34 16.39 12.30
C ALA A 96 -26.46 15.97 13.28
N PRO A 97 -27.54 16.75 13.39
CA PRO A 97 -28.66 16.38 14.23
C PRO A 97 -29.13 15.01 13.79
N ALA A 98 -29.02 14.02 14.69
CA ALA A 98 -29.61 12.72 14.46
C ALA A 98 -31.08 12.95 14.09
N PHE A 99 -31.48 12.49 12.92
CA PHE A 99 -32.88 12.46 12.54
C PHE A 99 -33.59 11.63 13.61
N ALA A 100 -34.37 12.30 14.46
CA ALA A 100 -35.29 11.61 15.33
C ALA A 100 -36.32 10.96 14.40
N VAL A 101 -36.15 9.66 14.17
CA VAL A 101 -37.20 8.87 13.53
C VAL A 101 -38.35 8.86 14.54
N ASP A 102 -39.43 9.57 14.21
CA ASP A 102 -40.58 9.72 15.12
C ASP A 102 -41.31 8.37 15.29
N GLU A 103 -41.13 7.46 14.32
CA GLU A 103 -41.75 6.14 14.29
C GLU A 103 -40.70 5.09 13.93
N SER A 104 -40.45 4.15 14.86
CA SER A 104 -39.66 2.96 14.58
C SER A 104 -40.49 2.03 13.71
N VAL A 105 -40.05 1.78 12.49
CA VAL A 105 -40.68 0.80 11.58
C VAL A 105 -40.24 -0.60 12.01
N ASP A 106 -41.21 -1.50 12.18
CA ASP A 106 -40.96 -2.91 12.50
C ASP A 106 -40.17 -3.60 11.37
N GLU A 107 -39.32 -4.58 11.72
CA GLU A 107 -38.41 -5.25 10.76
C GLU A 107 -39.13 -5.88 9.56
N ASP A 108 -40.39 -6.29 9.74
CA ASP A 108 -41.23 -6.87 8.69
C ASP A 108 -41.86 -5.83 7.74
N ASP A 109 -41.82 -4.54 8.07
CA ASP A 109 -42.42 -3.43 7.29
C ASP A 109 -41.36 -2.59 6.55
N ILE A 110 -40.07 -2.86 6.78
CA ILE A 110 -38.95 -2.16 6.12
C ILE A 110 -39.01 -2.30 4.59
N ASP A 111 -39.48 -3.44 4.07
CA ASP A 111 -39.61 -3.67 2.63
C ASP A 111 -40.61 -2.72 1.95
N ASP A 112 -41.66 -2.26 2.64
CA ASP A 112 -42.66 -1.32 2.08
C ASP A 112 -42.10 0.11 1.99
N VAL A 113 -41.22 0.48 2.92
CA VAL A 113 -40.52 1.77 2.93
C VAL A 113 -39.38 1.81 1.90
N LEU A 114 -38.64 0.71 1.74
CA LEU A 114 -37.51 0.63 0.79
C LEU A 114 -37.94 0.32 -0.64
N TYR A 115 -39.07 -0.36 -0.83
CA TYR A 115 -39.63 -0.75 -2.13
C TYR A 115 -41.08 -0.30 -2.32
N GLY A 116 -41.45 0.88 -1.78
CA GLY A 116 -42.78 1.45 -1.96
C GLY A 116 -43.21 1.43 -3.44
N GLU A 117 -44.50 1.15 -3.65
CA GLU A 117 -45.10 0.88 -4.97
C GLU A 117 -44.52 1.79 -6.07
N LEU A 118 -43.84 1.18 -7.04
CA LEU A 118 -43.52 1.85 -8.29
C LEU A 118 -44.84 2.16 -8.97
N GLU A 119 -45.33 3.40 -8.83
CA GLU A 119 -46.47 3.89 -9.60
C GLU A 119 -46.17 3.67 -11.10
N GLU A 120 -46.93 2.78 -11.74
CA GLU A 120 -46.87 2.51 -13.20
C GLU A 120 -47.47 3.67 -14.02
#